data_AF-A0A0A9HM54-F1
#
_entry.id   AF-A0A0A9HM54-F1
#
_cell.length_a   1.000
_cell.length_b   1.000
_cell.length_c   1.000
_cell.angle_alpha   90.00
_cell.angle_beta   90.00
_cell.angle_gamma   90.00
#
_symmetry.space_group_name_H-M   'P 1'
#
loop_
_entity.id
_entity.type
_entity.pdbx_description
1 polymer ?
#
loop_
_entity_poly.entity_id
_entity_poly.type
_entity_poly.pdbx_seq_one_letter_code
_entity_poly.pdbx_strand_id
1 'polypeptide(L)' 'MGQRFLETSKIMPAGVVAGLSAMMSAFYLFKIATGGNHIPPKKE' A
#
# COMPACT_ATOMS: atom_id res chain seq x y z
N MET A 1 -13.23 -7.66 7.05
CA MET A 1 -14.46 -7.07 6.48
C MET A 1 -15.52 -6.71 7.53
N GLY A 2 -15.63 -7.45 8.66
CA GLY A 2 -16.70 -7.28 9.66
C GLY A 2 -16.97 -5.84 10.14
N GLN A 3 -16.03 -5.20 10.84
CA GLN A 3 -16.26 -3.84 11.39
C GLN A 3 -16.53 -2.78 10.31
N ARG A 4 -15.73 -2.79 9.23
CA ARG A 4 -15.84 -1.78 8.17
C ARG A 4 -17.13 -1.91 7.35
N PHE A 5 -17.62 -3.14 7.12
CA PHE A 5 -18.89 -3.38 6.45
C PHE A 5 -20.07 -2.82 7.26
N LEU A 6 -20.03 -2.94 8.59
CA LEU A 6 -21.05 -2.39 9.48
C LEU A 6 -21.15 -0.85 9.41
N GLU A 7 -20.03 -0.15 9.21
CA GLU A 7 -20.02 1.32 9.10
C GLU A 7 -20.37 1.85 7.69
N THR A 8 -19.84 1.24 6.62
CA THR A 8 -20.00 1.79 5.26
C THR A 8 -21.06 1.09 4.41
N SER A 9 -21.61 -0.05 4.85
CA SER A 9 -22.50 -0.92 4.05
C SER A 9 -21.94 -1.30 2.67
N LYS A 10 -20.62 -1.17 2.46
CA LYS A 10 -19.98 -1.37 1.16
C LYS A 10 -19.08 -2.59 1.20
N ILE A 11 -19.47 -3.61 0.43
CA ILE A 11 -18.63 -4.78 0.19
C ILE A 11 -17.48 -4.33 -0.70
N MET A 12 -16.27 -4.23 -0.15
CA MET A 12 -15.09 -4.06 -0.99
C MET A 12 -14.83 -5.39 -1.72
N PRO A 13 -14.93 -5.44 -3.06
CA PRO A 13 -14.71 -6.68 -3.79
C PRO A 13 -13.29 -7.18 -3.55
N ALA A 14 -13.12 -8.50 -3.41
CA ALA A 14 -11.81 -9.10 -3.16
C ALA A 14 -10.78 -8.69 -4.23
N GLY A 15 -11.21 -8.57 -5.50
CA GLY A 15 -10.35 -8.09 -6.60
C GLY A 15 -9.86 -6.66 -6.43
N VAL A 16 -10.67 -5.75 -5.87
CA VAL A 16 -10.25 -4.36 -5.61
C VAL A 16 -9.23 -4.32 -4.48
N VAL A 17 -9.46 -5.08 -3.41
CA VAL A 17 -8.51 -5.19 -2.29
C VAL A 17 -7.20 -5.81 -2.78
N ALA A 18 -7.26 -6.92 -3.48
CA ALA A 18 -6.08 -7.59 -4.04
C ALA A 18 -5.31 -6.69 -5.01
N GLY A 19 -6.01 -5.96 -5.88
CA GLY A 19 -5.41 -5.02 -6.81
C GLY A 19 -4.68 -3.87 -6.11
N LEU A 20 -5.31 -3.23 -5.13
CA LEU A 20 -4.67 -2.16 -4.34
C LEU A 20 -3.48 -2.67 -3.53
N SER A 21 -3.59 -3.85 -2.92
CA SER A 21 -2.48 -4.47 -2.20
C SER A 21 -1.31 -4.76 -3.12
N ALA A 22 -1.56 -5.36 -4.30
CA ALA A 22 -0.53 -5.63 -5.29
C ALA A 22 0.14 -4.35 -5.81
N MET A 23 -0.63 -3.29 -6.06
CA MET A 23 -0.12 -1.99 -6.50
C MET A 23 0.84 -1.39 -5.46
N MET A 24 0.45 -1.39 -4.17
CA MET A 24 1.32 -0.92 -3.10
C MET A 24 2.59 -1.76 -3.00
N SER A 25 2.47 -3.09 -3.01
CA SER A 25 3.63 -3.99 -2.98
C SER A 25 4.58 -3.74 -4.14
N ALA A 26 4.07 -3.59 -5.37
CA ALA A 26 4.85 -3.28 -6.55
C ALA A 26 5.59 -1.94 -6.41
N PHE A 27 4.93 -0.90 -5.87
CA PHE A 27 5.55 0.40 -5.62
C PHE A 27 6.73 0.29 -4.64
N TYR A 28 6.57 -0.45 -3.54
CA TYR A 28 7.65 -0.63 -2.57
C TYR A 28 8.81 -1.46 -3.14
N LEU A 29 8.52 -2.53 -3.89
CA LEU A 29 9.54 -3.32 -4.58
C LEU A 29 10.30 -2.48 -5.60
N PHE A 30 9.58 -1.68 -6.40
CA PHE A 30 10.16 -0.72 -7.32
C PHE A 30 11.08 0.26 -6.57
N LYS A 31 10.60 0.86 -5.48
CA LYS A 31 11.38 1.80 -4.67
C LYS A 31 12.67 1.17 -4.15
N ILE A 32 12.64 -0.09 -3.71
CA ILE A 32 13.83 -0.82 -3.27
C ILE A 32 14.79 -1.05 -4.44
N ALA A 33 14.28 -1.50 -5.59
CA ALA A 33 15.08 -1.74 -6.78
C ALA A 33 15.75 -0.46 -7.33
N THR A 34 15.11 0.71 -7.17
CA THR A 34 15.62 2.00 -7.66
C THR A 34 16.51 2.75 -6.66
N GLY A 35 17.02 2.11 -5.62
CA GLY A 35 17.95 2.72 -4.66
C GLY A 35 17.32 3.23 -3.35
N GLY A 36 16.08 2.82 -3.06
CA GLY A 36 15.44 3.07 -1.77
C GLY A 36 15.02 4.54 -1.57
N ASN A 37 15.03 4.98 -0.32
CA ASN A 37 14.74 6.37 0.03
C ASN A 37 16.07 7.13 0.07
N HIS A 38 16.26 8.08 -0.84
CA HIS A 38 17.40 9.01 -0.80
C HIS A 38 17.19 10.02 0.34
N ILE A 39 17.32 9.56 1.59
CA ILE A 39 17.33 10.41 2.77
C ILE A 39 18.77 10.89 2.92
N PRO A 40 19.10 12.15 2.57
CA PRO A 40 20.42 12.67 2.85
C PRO A 40 20.67 12.57 4.36
N PRO A 41 21.87 12.11 4.79
CA PRO A 41 22.19 12.03 6.21
C PRO A 41 22.03 13.44 6.81
N LYS A 42 21.31 13.51 7.93
CA LYS A 42 21.17 14.74 8.71
C LYS A 42 22.59 15.20 9.08
N LYS A 43 22.99 16.37 8.60
CA LYS A 43 24.20 17.04 9.09
C LYS A 43 23.94 17.41 10.55
N GLU A 44 24.83 16.93 11.42
CA GLU A 44 24.85 17.21 12.86
C GLU A 44 24.79 18.71 13.16
#